data_AF-A0A6P1Q7K2-F1
#
_entry.id   AF-A0A6P1Q7K2-F1
#
_cell.length_a   1.000
_cell.length_b   1.000
_cell.length_c   1.000
_cell.angle_alpha   90.00
_cell.angle_beta   90.00
_cell.angle_gamma   90.00
#
_symmetry.space_group_name_H-M   'P 1'
#
loop_
_entity.id
_entity.type
_entity.pdbx_description
1 polymer ?
#
loop_
_entity_poly.entity_id
_entity_poly.type
_entity_poly.pdbx_seq_one_letter_code
_entity_poly.pdbx_strand_id
1 'polypeptide(L)' 'MAEPYLKNRKRFTSSLDNRLVPLFDELSRKSRIPKSRLLDEAIEDLLKKHALTIPSDEQN' A
#
# COMPACT_ATOMS: atom_id res chain seq x y z
N MET A 1 -21.06 -15.47 7.19
CA MET A 1 -20.83 -14.28 6.34
C MET A 1 -19.61 -14.60 5.48
N ALA A 2 -19.74 -14.60 4.15
CA ALA A 2 -18.60 -14.92 3.28
C ALA A 2 -17.57 -13.78 3.37
N GLU A 3 -16.29 -14.14 3.56
CA GLU A 3 -15.23 -13.14 3.56
C GLU A 3 -15.15 -12.49 2.17
N PRO A 4 -15.07 -11.15 2.09
CA PRO A 4 -14.97 -10.48 0.79
C PRO A 4 -13.66 -10.91 0.12
N TYR A 5 -13.80 -11.62 -1.00
CA TYR A 5 -12.69 -12.07 -1.84
C TYR A 5 -12.14 -10.88 -2.63
N LEU A 6 -10.90 -10.47 -2.33
CA LEU A 6 -10.23 -9.40 -3.03
C LEU A 6 -9.33 -9.99 -4.13
N LYS A 7 -9.72 -9.82 -5.40
CA LYS A 7 -9.02 -10.42 -6.55
C LYS A 7 -7.58 -9.92 -6.71
N ASN A 8 -7.34 -8.64 -6.41
CA ASN A 8 -6.05 -7.96 -6.67
C ASN A 8 -5.36 -7.45 -5.40
N ARG A 9 -5.85 -7.81 -4.20
CA ARG A 9 -5.31 -7.29 -2.93
C ARG A 9 -5.26 -8.39 -1.88
N LYS A 10 -4.10 -8.58 -1.26
CA LYS A 10 -3.91 -9.47 -0.10
C LYS A 10 -3.94 -8.64 1.18
N ARG A 11 -4.71 -9.05 2.19
CA ARG A 11 -4.67 -8.38 3.51
C ARG A 11 -3.29 -8.58 4.12
N PHE A 12 -2.70 -7.50 4.62
CA PHE A 12 -1.42 -7.49 5.31
C PHE A 12 -1.59 -6.83 6.67
N THR A 13 -1.26 -7.55 7.74
CA THR A 13 -1.24 -7.02 9.10
C THR A 13 0.20 -6.77 9.49
N SER A 14 0.58 -5.50 9.64
CA SER A 14 1.91 -5.10 10.07
C SER A 14 1.86 -4.04 11.15
N SER A 15 2.98 -3.93 11.86
CA SER A 15 3.25 -2.86 12.81
C SER A 15 4.00 -1.73 12.11
N LEU A 16 3.56 -0.49 12.34
CA LEU A 16 4.18 0.75 11.86
C LEU A 16 4.66 1.54 13.08
N ASP A 17 5.70 2.36 12.94
CA ASP A 17 6.13 3.27 14.00
C ASP A 17 4.99 4.20 14.41
N ASN A 18 4.72 4.28 15.72
CA ASN A 18 3.68 5.13 16.32
C ASN A 18 3.79 6.60 15.87
N ARG A 19 5.00 7.10 15.62
CA ARG A 19 5.23 8.48 15.16
C ARG A 19 4.74 8.73 13.74
N LEU A 20 4.71 7.69 12.91
CA LEU A 20 4.34 7.78 11.50
C LEU A 20 2.82 7.67 11.29
N VAL A 21 2.10 7.00 12.19
CA VAL A 21 0.65 6.84 12.13
C VAL A 21 -0.09 8.19 11.97
N PRO A 22 0.12 9.22 12.82
CA PRO A 22 -0.59 10.49 12.69
C PRO A 22 -0.24 11.22 11.38
N LEU A 23 1.02 11.16 10.94
CA LEU A 23 1.47 11.79 9.70
C LEU A 23 0.86 11.10 8.47
N PHE A 24 0.78 9.78 8.49
CA PHE A 24 0.17 9.01 7.42
C PHE A 24 -1.33 9.28 7.31
N ASP A 25 -2.01 9.42 8.45
CA ASP A 25 -3.41 9.81 8.52
C ASP A 25 -3.65 11.21 7.97
N GLU A 26 -2.79 12.17 8.32
CA GLU A 26 -2.85 13.51 7.75
C GLU A 26 -2.57 13.52 6.24
N LEU A 27 -1.60 12.74 5.78
CA LEU A 27 -1.26 12.64 4.36
C LEU A 27 -2.47 12.16 3.56
N SER A 28 -3.16 11.12 4.02
CA SER A 28 -4.38 10.63 3.38
C SER A 28 -5.50 11.67 3.34
N ARG A 29 -5.65 12.49 4.40
CA ARG A 29 -6.64 13.58 4.43
C ARG A 29 -6.28 14.71 3.47
N LYS A 30 -5.01 15.11 3.42
CA LYS A 30 -4.52 16.23 2.59
C LYS A 30 -4.53 15.88 1.10
N SER A 31 -4.06 14.68 0.73
CA SER A 31 -4.01 14.23 -0.67
C SER A 31 -5.36 13.75 -1.20
N ARG A 32 -6.32 13.45 -0.30
CA ARG A 32 -7.59 12.75 -0.61
C ARG A 32 -7.38 11.36 -1.22
N ILE A 33 -6.21 10.77 -1.04
CA ILE A 33 -5.89 9.42 -1.48
C ILE A 33 -6.16 8.45 -0.32
N PRO A 34 -6.85 7.33 -0.53
CA PRO A 34 -7.08 6.36 0.52
C PRO A 34 -5.77 5.75 1.01
N LYS A 35 -5.67 5.51 2.33
CA LYS A 35 -4.50 4.91 2.98
C LYS A 35 -3.98 3.65 2.29
N SER A 36 -4.86 2.77 1.83
CA SER A 36 -4.47 1.56 1.12
C SER A 36 -3.67 1.85 -0.15
N ARG A 37 -4.05 2.87 -0.92
CA ARG A 37 -3.34 3.26 -2.15
C ARG A 37 -2.02 3.97 -1.87
N LEU A 38 -1.96 4.77 -0.81
CA LEU A 38 -0.69 5.36 -0.36
C LEU A 38 0.30 4.30 0.13
N LEU A 39 -0.18 3.23 0.77
CA LEU A 39 0.65 2.09 1.13
C LEU A 39 1.17 1.37 -0.11
N ASP A 40 0.30 1.13 -1.10
CA ASP A 40 0.71 0.52 -2.38
C ASP A 40 1.86 1.35 -2.99
N GLU A 41 1.69 2.67 -3.13
CA GLU A 41 2.70 3.60 -3.65
C GLU A 41 4.02 3.59 -2.85
N ALA A 42 3.95 3.64 -1.52
CA ALA A 42 5.12 3.62 -0.66
C ALA A 42 5.93 2.32 -0.81
N ILE A 43 5.25 1.19 -0.96
CA ILE A 43 5.89 -0.12 -1.18
C ILE A 43 6.50 -0.19 -2.58
N GLU A 44 5.80 0.29 -3.62
CA GLU A 44 6.35 0.35 -4.97
C GLU A 44 7.64 1.17 -5.03
N ASP A 45 7.64 2.36 -4.43
CA ASP A 45 8.80 3.24 -4.39
C ASP A 45 9.96 2.63 -3.59
N LEU A 46 9.66 1.90 -2.50
CA LEU A 46 10.67 1.17 -1.75
C LEU A 46 11.28 0.03 -2.58
N LEU A 47 10.46 -0.76 -3.28
CA LEU A 47 10.93 -1.84 -4.14
C LEU A 47 11.81 -1.31 -5.29
N LYS A 48 11.40 -0.21 -5.93
CA LYS A 48 12.20 0.48 -6.95
C LYS A 48 13.57 0.92 -6.41
N LYS A 49 13.62 1.49 -5.20
CA LYS A 49 14.89 1.88 -4.56
C LYS A 49 15.83 0.70 -4.31
N HIS A 50 15.28 -0.50 -4.09
CA HIS A 50 16.04 -1.73 -3.91
C HIS A 50 16.25 -2.53 -5.20
N ALA A 51 15.95 -1.94 -6.38
CA ALA A 51 16.06 -2.56 -7.69
C ALA A 51 15.26 -3.87 -7.84
N LEU A 52 14.21 -4.05 -7.03
CA LEU A 52 13.25 -5.13 -7.18
C LEU A 52 12.21 -4.68 -8.19
N THR A 53 12.34 -5.17 -9.43
CA THR A 53 11.36 -4.90 -10.49
C THR A 53 10.06 -5.62 -10.17
N ILE A 54 8.97 -4.86 -10.04
CA ILE A 54 7.63 -5.42 -10.02
C ILE A 54 7.38 -5.92 -11.44
N PRO A 55 7.10 -7.22 -11.65
CA PRO A 55 6.67 -7.69 -12.95
C PRO A 55 5.38 -6.91 -13.29
N SER A 56 5.49 -6.03 -14.29
CA SER A 56 4.29 -5.46 -14.90
C SER A 56 3.59 -6.65 -15.52
N ASP A 57 2.43 -7.01 -14.98
CA ASP A 57 1.60 -8.11 -15.45
C ASP A 57 1.10 -7.76 -16.86
N GLU A 58 1.98 -7.91 -17.84
CA GLU A 58 1.69 -7.91 -19.27
C GLU A 58 1.58 -9.38 -19.70
N GLN A 59 0.72 -10.15 -19.04
CA GLN A 59 0.24 -11.45 -19.52
C GLN A 59 -1.12 -11.78 -18.90
N ASN A 60 -2.18 -11.37 -19.62
CA ASN A 60 -3.42 -12.12 -19.93
C ASN A 60 -4.71 -11.30 -19.81
#